data_AF-A0A3R8TCN7-F1
#
_entry.id   AF-A0A3R8TCN7-F1
#
_cell.length_a   1.000
_cell.length_b   1.000
_cell.length_c   1.000
_cell.angle_alpha   90.00
_cell.angle_beta   90.00
_cell.angle_gamma   90.00
#
_symmetry.space_group_name_H-M   'P 1'
#
loop_
_entity.id
_entity.type
_entity.pdbx_description
1 polymer ?
#
loop_
_entity_poly.entity_id
_entity_poly.type
_entity_poly.pdbx_seq_one_letter_code
_entity_poly.pdbx_strand_id
1 'polypeptide(L)'
;MRQFTSTEAKQHFGELLKAAEHGPVAVERHRKVQAIVLTPAHFAAMQSQPDRQAERRVARLQQAMAEHERLIRHQRIAIDLLTLPRPDREQLITKARATVAFWQADNLCSSDYVQRWSDILAQPPRHIARLIVDDLDGWGPALRSNSPWIGDHAP
;
A
#
# COMPACT_ATOMS: atom_id res chain seq x y z
N MET A 1 17.19 -3.22 -28.92
CA MET A 1 18.03 -3.64 -27.78
C MET A 1 18.87 -4.82 -28.25
N ARG A 2 20.20 -4.73 -28.21
CA ARG A 2 21.08 -5.83 -28.66
C ARG A 2 21.11 -6.92 -27.58
N GLN A 3 21.24 -8.18 -27.97
CA GLN A 3 21.24 -9.33 -27.07
C GLN A 3 22.58 -10.08 -27.17
N PHE A 4 23.09 -10.52 -26.01
CA PHE A 4 24.25 -11.40 -25.89
C PHE A 4 23.84 -12.59 -25.02
N THR A 5 24.29 -13.79 -25.38
CA THR A 5 24.22 -14.91 -24.43
C THR A 5 25.21 -14.71 -23.28
N SER A 6 24.99 -15.39 -22.16
CA SER A 6 25.90 -15.34 -21.01
C SER A 6 27.32 -15.80 -21.37
N THR A 7 27.46 -16.68 -22.36
CA THR A 7 28.77 -17.13 -22.86
C THR A 7 29.45 -16.02 -23.68
N GLU A 8 28.72 -15.39 -24.61
CA GLU A 8 29.25 -14.29 -25.43
C GLU A 8 29.57 -13.06 -24.59
N ALA A 9 28.74 -12.74 -23.58
CA ALA A 9 29.01 -11.64 -22.66
C ALA A 9 30.32 -11.84 -21.89
N LYS A 10 30.65 -13.10 -21.54
CA LYS A 10 31.91 -13.46 -20.87
C LYS A 10 33.10 -13.40 -21.83
N GLN A 11 32.96 -13.94 -23.05
CA GLN A 11 34.07 -14.04 -24.01
C GLN A 11 34.35 -12.74 -24.76
N HIS A 12 33.33 -11.91 -24.99
CA HIS A 12 33.38 -10.69 -25.79
C HIS A 12 32.95 -9.46 -24.98
N PHE A 13 33.39 -9.38 -23.72
CA PHE A 13 32.97 -8.32 -22.81
C PHE A 13 33.26 -6.91 -23.34
N GLY A 14 34.40 -6.70 -24.02
CA GLY A 14 34.73 -5.41 -24.63
C GLY A 14 33.77 -4.99 -25.74
N GLU A 15 33.27 -5.94 -26.54
CA GLU A 15 32.27 -5.67 -27.58
C GLU A 15 30.89 -5.38 -26.98
N LEU A 16 30.56 -6.08 -25.88
CA LEU A 16 29.36 -5.80 -25.10
C LEU A 16 29.38 -4.37 -24.54
N LEU A 17 30.52 -3.92 -24.01
CA LEU A 17 30.67 -2.54 -23.51
C LEU A 17 30.52 -1.51 -24.65
N LYS A 18 31.15 -1.73 -25.81
CA LYS A 18 30.97 -0.88 -27.00
C LYS A 18 29.52 -0.85 -27.48
N ALA A 19 28.82 -1.99 -27.42
CA ALA A 19 27.41 -2.04 -27.73
C ALA A 19 26.57 -1.23 -26.71
N ALA A 20 26.93 -1.28 -25.42
CA ALA A 20 26.26 -0.56 -24.35
C ALA A 20 26.40 0.97 -24.46
N GLU A 21 27.48 1.48 -25.09
CA GLU A 21 27.64 2.91 -25.40
C GLU A 21 26.55 3.46 -26.33
N HIS A 22 26.04 2.61 -27.22
CA HIS A 22 25.02 2.99 -28.21
C HIS A 22 23.59 2.76 -27.70
N GLY A 23 23.43 2.08 -26.56
CA GLY A 23 22.13 1.89 -25.90
C GLY A 23 22.08 0.59 -25.08
N PRO A 24 20.94 0.30 -24.43
CA PRO A 24 20.79 -0.87 -23.58
C PRO A 24 21.07 -2.19 -24.30
N VAL A 25 21.78 -3.09 -23.61
CA VAL A 25 22.12 -4.44 -24.07
C VAL A 25 21.59 -5.47 -23.08
N ALA A 26 20.93 -6.52 -23.57
CA ALA A 26 20.44 -7.62 -22.74
C ALA A 26 21.47 -8.77 -22.72
N VAL A 27 21.67 -9.36 -21.54
CA VAL A 27 22.43 -10.61 -21.37
C VAL A 27 21.46 -11.72 -21.02
N GLU A 28 21.46 -12.78 -21.83
CA GLU A 28 20.53 -13.88 -21.73
C GLU A 28 21.20 -15.19 -21.32
N ARG A 29 20.48 -15.99 -20.54
CA ARG A 29 20.86 -17.38 -20.25
C ARG A 29 19.63 -18.26 -20.48
N HIS A 30 19.78 -19.30 -21.29
CA HIS A 30 18.67 -20.19 -21.67
C HIS A 30 17.40 -19.44 -22.13
N ARG A 31 17.56 -18.45 -23.03
CA ARG A 31 16.48 -17.60 -23.59
C ARG A 31 15.70 -16.75 -22.58
N LYS A 32 16.24 -16.55 -21.38
CA LYS A 32 15.72 -15.59 -20.40
C LYS A 32 16.72 -14.47 -20.21
N VAL A 33 16.26 -13.22 -20.29
CA VAL A 33 17.06 -12.04 -19.95
C VAL A 33 17.38 -12.11 -18.46
N GLN A 34 18.67 -12.19 -18.14
CA GLN A 34 19.18 -12.23 -16.76
C GLN A 34 19.67 -10.86 -16.31
N ALA A 35 20.21 -10.07 -17.24
CA ALA A 35 20.75 -8.75 -16.93
C ALA A 35 20.57 -7.80 -18.10
N ILE A 36 20.55 -6.51 -17.78
CA ILE A 36 20.63 -5.42 -18.74
C ILE A 36 21.90 -4.64 -18.42
N VAL A 37 22.75 -4.44 -19.42
CA VAL A 37 23.99 -3.68 -19.32
C VAL A 37 23.80 -2.33 -20.02
N LEU A 38 24.18 -1.27 -19.31
CA LEU A 38 24.02 0.12 -19.69
C LEU A 38 25.32 0.86 -19.35
N THR A 39 25.63 1.96 -20.03
CA THR A 39 26.60 2.92 -19.48
C THR A 39 25.98 3.70 -18.32
N PRO A 40 26.80 4.25 -17.39
CA PRO A 40 26.31 5.13 -16.34
C PRO A 40 25.51 6.33 -16.88
N ALA A 41 25.90 6.89 -18.03
CA ALA A 41 25.19 8.00 -18.67
C ALA A 41 23.80 7.60 -19.16
N HIS A 42 23.65 6.44 -19.81
CA HIS A 42 22.34 5.92 -20.23
C HIS A 42 21.46 5.56 -19.03
N PHE A 43 22.03 4.98 -17.98
CA PHE A 43 21.31 4.69 -16.75
C PHE A 43 20.83 5.95 -16.04
N ALA A 44 21.68 6.98 -15.97
CA ALA A 44 21.31 8.29 -15.45
C ALA A 44 20.20 8.92 -16.29
N ALA A 45 20.32 8.95 -17.62
CA ALA A 45 19.30 9.50 -18.51
C ALA A 45 17.94 8.78 -18.37
N MET A 46 17.91 7.46 -18.21
CA MET A 46 16.68 6.70 -17.96
C MET A 46 16.07 6.98 -16.58
N GLN A 47 16.90 7.22 -15.55
CA GLN A 47 16.42 7.60 -14.22
C GLN A 47 15.95 9.06 -14.13
N SER A 48 16.56 9.93 -14.93
CA SER A 48 16.28 11.36 -15.01
C SER A 48 15.00 11.69 -15.77
N GLN A 49 14.21 10.69 -16.23
CA GLN A 49 12.89 10.94 -16.79
C GLN A 49 12.02 11.66 -15.74
N PRO A 50 11.79 12.99 -15.87
CA PRO A 50 11.17 13.79 -14.82
C PRO A 50 9.75 13.33 -14.56
N ASP A 51 9.07 12.87 -15.61
CA ASP A 51 7.68 12.44 -15.60
C ASP A 51 7.46 11.26 -14.66
N ARG A 52 8.30 10.21 -14.71
CA ARG A 52 8.15 9.04 -13.80
C ARG A 52 8.40 9.41 -12.34
N GLN A 53 9.33 10.32 -12.07
CA GLN A 53 9.57 10.78 -10.70
C GLN A 53 8.45 11.70 -10.21
N ALA A 54 7.94 12.57 -11.09
CA ALA A 54 6.80 13.44 -10.81
C ALA A 54 5.52 12.62 -10.55
N GLU A 55 5.21 11.64 -11.39
CA GLU A 55 4.11 10.69 -11.23
C GLU A 55 4.17 9.97 -9.88
N ARG A 56 5.36 9.47 -9.49
CA ARG A 56 5.55 8.84 -8.18
C ARG A 56 5.34 9.81 -7.02
N ARG A 57 5.76 11.06 -7.14
CA ARG A 57 5.53 12.09 -6.12
C ARG A 57 4.03 12.40 -6.00
N VAL A 58 3.34 12.57 -7.12
CA VAL A 58 1.89 12.80 -7.16
C VAL A 58 1.14 11.62 -6.55
N ALA A 59 1.47 10.38 -6.92
CA ALA A 59 0.84 9.19 -6.36
C ALA A 59 1.02 9.08 -4.83
N ARG A 60 2.21 9.40 -4.31
CA ARG A 60 2.45 9.42 -2.85
C ARG A 60 1.64 10.51 -2.16
N LEU A 61 1.55 11.70 -2.75
CA LEU A 61 0.73 12.78 -2.20
C LEU A 61 -0.75 12.39 -2.18
N GLN A 62 -1.27 11.81 -3.27
CA GLN A 62 -2.64 11.31 -3.34
C GLN A 62 -2.91 10.23 -2.29
N GLN A 63 -1.98 9.29 -2.10
CA GLN A 63 -2.09 8.26 -1.06
C GLN A 63 -2.11 8.87 0.35
N ALA A 64 -1.25 9.86 0.61
CA ALA A 64 -1.21 10.56 1.89
C ALA A 64 -2.50 11.36 2.16
N MET A 65 -3.05 12.03 1.14
CA MET A 65 -4.32 12.75 1.22
C MET A 65 -5.49 11.80 1.50
N ALA A 66 -5.57 10.69 0.74
CA ALA A 66 -6.60 9.68 0.95
C ALA A 66 -6.55 9.12 2.37
N GLU A 67 -5.36 8.79 2.88
CA GLU A 67 -5.18 8.33 4.26
C GLU A 67 -5.58 9.39 5.29
N HIS A 68 -5.21 10.65 5.06
CA HIS A 68 -5.61 11.75 5.93
C HIS A 68 -7.14 11.88 6.03
N GLU A 69 -7.85 11.77 4.92
CA GLU A 69 -9.32 11.74 4.91
C GLU A 69 -9.87 10.55 5.70
N ARG A 70 -9.26 9.35 5.58
CA ARG A 70 -9.69 8.19 6.38
C ARG A 70 -9.47 8.42 7.87
N LEU A 71 -8.35 9.06 8.24
CA LEU A 71 -8.07 9.42 9.62
C LEU A 71 -9.10 10.40 10.17
N ILE A 72 -9.46 11.45 9.41
CA ILE A 72 -10.52 12.38 9.80
C ILE A 72 -11.86 11.66 10.04
N ARG A 73 -12.24 10.72 9.16
CA ARG A 73 -13.46 9.93 9.36
C ARG A 73 -13.41 9.12 10.65
N HIS A 74 -12.29 8.45 10.94
CA HIS A 74 -12.14 7.69 12.19
C HIS A 74 -12.11 8.61 13.43
N GLN A 75 -11.60 9.84 13.32
CA GLN A 75 -11.70 10.83 14.40
C GLN A 75 -13.16 11.22 14.67
N ARG A 76 -14.00 11.39 13.63
CA ARG A 76 -15.44 11.64 13.81
C ARG A 76 -16.13 10.46 14.49
N ILE A 77 -15.85 9.24 14.06
CA ILE A 77 -16.35 8.02 14.71
C ILE A 77 -15.88 7.95 16.17
N ALA A 78 -14.62 8.30 16.44
CA ALA A 78 -14.09 8.34 17.81
C ALA A 78 -14.82 9.36 18.67
N ILE A 79 -15.15 10.55 18.14
CA ILE A 79 -15.97 11.55 18.83
C ILE A 79 -17.34 10.96 19.15
N ASP A 80 -18.02 10.36 18.17
CA ASP A 80 -19.34 9.76 18.35
C ASP A 80 -19.32 8.66 19.42
N LEU A 81 -18.29 7.81 19.43
CA LEU A 81 -18.09 6.79 20.46
C LEU A 81 -17.92 7.38 21.86
N LEU A 82 -17.49 8.64 21.98
CA LEU A 82 -17.28 9.31 23.27
C LEU A 82 -18.48 10.17 23.69
N THR A 83 -19.26 10.68 22.75
CA THR A 83 -20.29 11.71 23.01
C THR A 83 -21.73 11.21 22.82
N LEU A 84 -21.96 10.22 21.96
CA LEU A 84 -23.32 9.72 21.72
C LEU A 84 -23.94 9.09 22.97
N PRO A 85 -25.28 9.17 23.11
CA PRO A 85 -26.02 8.40 24.08
C PRO A 85 -25.67 6.91 23.99
N ARG A 86 -25.75 6.22 25.13
CA ARG A 86 -25.44 4.78 25.22
C ARG A 86 -26.12 3.92 24.13
N PRO A 87 -27.43 4.02 23.85
CA PRO A 87 -28.07 3.17 22.85
C PRO A 87 -27.50 3.39 21.44
N ASP A 88 -27.32 4.65 21.03
CA ASP A 88 -26.81 4.98 19.69
C ASP A 88 -25.36 4.53 19.51
N ARG A 89 -24.55 4.71 20.55
CA ARG A 89 -23.17 4.22 20.58
C ARG A 89 -23.08 2.70 20.50
N GLU A 90 -23.93 1.98 21.24
CA GLU A 90 -23.99 0.52 21.18
C GLU A 90 -24.45 0.04 19.79
N GLN A 91 -25.38 0.76 19.16
CA GLN A 91 -25.79 0.48 17.78
C GLN A 91 -24.64 0.68 16.78
N LEU A 92 -23.87 1.77 16.92
CA LEU A 92 -22.70 2.05 16.08
C LEU A 92 -21.66 0.93 16.15
N ILE A 93 -21.34 0.45 17.37
CA ILE A 93 -20.41 -0.67 17.57
C ILE A 93 -21.01 -1.98 17.02
N THR A 94 -22.30 -2.21 17.22
CA THR A 94 -22.98 -3.43 16.77
C THR A 94 -22.97 -3.54 15.24
N LYS A 95 -23.23 -2.45 14.53
CA LYS A 95 -23.12 -2.40 13.06
C LYS A 95 -21.70 -2.76 12.59
N ALA A 96 -20.67 -2.13 13.18
CA ALA A 96 -19.28 -2.43 12.83
C ALA A 96 -18.92 -3.91 13.09
N ARG A 97 -19.37 -4.49 14.20
CA ARG A 97 -19.16 -5.92 14.49
C ARG A 97 -19.85 -6.82 13.45
N ALA A 98 -21.08 -6.48 13.04
CA ALA A 98 -21.80 -7.22 12.00
C ALA A 98 -21.06 -7.18 10.66
N THR A 99 -20.47 -6.03 10.29
CA THR A 99 -19.63 -5.90 9.09
C THR A 99 -18.41 -6.83 9.15
N VAL A 100 -17.70 -6.88 10.28
CA VAL A 100 -16.53 -7.76 10.45
C VAL A 100 -16.93 -9.23 10.41
N ALA A 101 -18.05 -9.60 11.04
CA ALA A 101 -18.57 -10.96 11.00
C ALA A 101 -18.95 -11.39 9.57
N PHE A 102 -19.52 -10.48 8.78
CA PHE A 102 -19.81 -10.70 7.37
C PHE A 102 -18.51 -10.93 6.56
N TRP A 103 -17.47 -10.11 6.77
CA TRP A 103 -16.18 -10.32 6.11
C TRP A 103 -15.56 -11.67 6.44
N GLN A 104 -15.71 -12.13 7.68
CA GLN A 104 -15.21 -13.43 8.13
C GLN A 104 -15.98 -14.59 7.50
N ALA A 105 -17.31 -14.52 7.48
CA ALA A 105 -18.16 -15.59 6.94
C ALA A 105 -17.90 -15.82 5.44
N ASP A 106 -17.74 -14.72 4.69
CA ASP A 106 -17.64 -14.76 3.23
C ASP A 106 -16.18 -14.71 2.73
N ASN A 107 -15.18 -14.80 3.63
CA ASN A 107 -13.75 -14.69 3.33
C ASN A 107 -13.37 -13.47 2.48
N LEU A 108 -14.01 -12.31 2.76
CA LEU A 108 -13.83 -11.07 2.00
C LEU A 108 -12.60 -10.28 2.42
N CYS A 109 -12.01 -10.61 3.57
CA CYS A 109 -10.82 -9.96 4.10
C CYS A 109 -9.88 -10.99 4.69
N SER A 110 -8.58 -10.71 4.72
CA SER A 110 -7.61 -11.64 5.32
C SER A 110 -7.90 -11.82 6.81
N SER A 111 -7.59 -13.01 7.33
CA SER A 111 -7.73 -13.36 8.76
C SER A 111 -7.12 -12.32 9.69
N ASP A 112 -5.99 -11.73 9.32
CA ASP A 112 -5.27 -10.77 10.18
C ASP A 112 -6.06 -9.46 10.38
N TYR A 113 -6.73 -8.97 9.34
CA TYR A 113 -7.62 -7.79 9.43
C TYR A 113 -8.85 -8.10 10.26
N VAL A 114 -9.48 -9.26 10.02
CA VAL A 114 -10.67 -9.70 10.77
C VAL A 114 -10.33 -9.82 12.25
N GLN A 115 -9.21 -10.45 12.60
CA GLN A 115 -8.78 -10.62 13.98
C GLN A 115 -8.52 -9.27 14.65
N ARG A 116 -7.72 -8.39 14.03
CA ARG A 116 -7.41 -7.06 14.59
C ARG A 116 -8.67 -6.22 14.81
N TRP A 117 -9.59 -6.20 13.85
CA TRP A 117 -10.84 -5.47 14.02
C TRP A 117 -11.72 -6.07 15.11
N SER A 118 -11.77 -7.40 15.22
CA SER A 118 -12.49 -8.09 16.28
C SER A 118 -11.90 -7.75 17.66
N ASP A 119 -10.58 -7.74 17.79
CA ASP A 119 -9.87 -7.39 19.03
C ASP A 119 -10.11 -5.94 19.45
N ILE A 120 -10.08 -5.01 18.48
CA ILE A 120 -10.40 -3.59 18.71
C ILE A 120 -11.86 -3.46 19.15
N LEU A 121 -12.80 -4.03 18.40
CA LEU A 121 -14.23 -3.89 18.67
C LEU A 121 -14.70 -4.62 19.94
N ALA A 122 -13.88 -5.51 20.50
CA ALA A 122 -14.11 -6.12 21.81
C ALA A 122 -13.82 -5.18 22.99
N GLN A 123 -13.10 -4.07 22.76
CA GLN A 123 -12.73 -3.12 23.80
C GLN A 123 -13.90 -2.22 24.24
N PRO A 124 -13.81 -1.58 25.43
CA PRO A 124 -14.75 -0.54 25.83
C PRO A 124 -14.73 0.65 24.85
N PRO A 125 -15.85 1.40 24.67
CA PRO A 125 -15.94 2.44 23.64
C PRO A 125 -14.83 3.50 23.68
N ARG A 126 -14.37 3.88 24.87
CA ARG A 126 -13.24 4.81 25.04
C ARG A 126 -11.92 4.27 24.47
N HIS A 127 -11.69 2.97 24.62
CA HIS A 127 -10.51 2.31 24.07
C HIS A 127 -10.63 2.13 22.56
N ILE A 128 -11.82 1.77 22.05
CA ILE A 128 -12.08 1.75 20.60
C ILE A 128 -11.74 3.11 19.99
N ALA A 129 -12.30 4.19 20.53
CA ALA A 129 -12.09 5.56 20.05
C ALA A 129 -10.60 5.94 19.97
N ARG A 130 -9.79 5.48 20.94
CA ARG A 130 -8.33 5.68 20.92
C ARG A 130 -7.66 4.83 19.84
N LEU A 131 -7.97 3.53 19.78
CA LEU A 131 -7.28 2.59 18.91
C LEU A 131 -7.51 2.87 17.42
N ILE A 132 -8.71 3.32 17.03
CA ILE A 132 -9.04 3.53 15.61
C ILE A 132 -8.36 4.76 14.98
N VAL A 133 -7.87 5.69 15.81
CA VAL A 133 -7.09 6.87 15.37
C VAL A 133 -5.59 6.70 15.57
N ASP A 134 -5.16 5.64 16.27
CA ASP A 134 -3.76 5.34 16.55
C ASP A 134 -3.05 4.76 15.32
N ASP A 135 -1.73 4.69 15.37
CA ASP A 135 -0.91 4.08 14.32
C ASP A 135 -0.77 2.57 14.49
N LEU A 136 -1.05 2.03 15.68
CA LEU A 136 -1.08 0.58 15.97
C LEU A 136 0.15 -0.17 15.42
N ASP A 137 1.34 0.31 15.76
CA ASP A 137 2.63 -0.21 15.28
C ASP A 137 2.70 -0.30 13.73
N GLY A 138 2.23 0.76 13.06
CA GLY A 138 2.21 0.89 11.59
C GLY A 138 1.00 0.28 10.89
N TRP A 139 0.05 -0.33 11.63
CA TRP A 139 -1.18 -0.89 11.05
C TRP A 139 -2.31 0.12 10.84
N GLY A 140 -2.23 1.31 11.44
CA GLY A 140 -3.28 2.32 11.42
C GLY A 140 -3.81 2.62 10.01
N PRO A 141 -2.94 3.02 9.05
CA PRO A 141 -3.38 3.31 7.69
C PRO A 141 -4.01 2.10 6.97
N ALA A 142 -3.44 0.92 7.19
CA ALA A 142 -3.92 -0.32 6.60
C ALA A 142 -5.33 -0.66 7.11
N LEU A 143 -5.54 -0.58 8.43
CA LEU A 143 -6.83 -0.82 9.05
C LEU A 143 -7.87 0.22 8.60
N ARG A 144 -7.54 1.52 8.60
CA ARG A 144 -8.46 2.58 8.18
C ARG A 144 -8.86 2.49 6.71
N SER A 145 -8.04 1.87 5.86
CA SER A 145 -8.40 1.56 4.48
C SER A 145 -9.54 0.55 4.37
N ASN A 146 -9.69 -0.34 5.36
CA ASN A 146 -10.73 -1.36 5.45
C ASN A 146 -11.56 -1.14 6.72
N SER A 147 -12.23 0.00 6.79
CA SER A 147 -13.02 0.39 7.96
C SER A 147 -14.35 -0.38 8.04
N PRO A 148 -14.74 -0.91 9.22
CA PRO A 148 -16.02 -1.62 9.38
C PRO A 148 -17.23 -0.70 9.48
N TRP A 149 -17.02 0.62 9.62
CA TRP A 149 -18.05 1.66 9.64
C TRP A 149 -18.39 2.11 8.21
N ILE A 150 -19.04 1.22 7.45
CA ILE A 150 -19.43 1.48 6.06
C ILE A 150 -20.60 2.48 6.04
N GLY A 151 -20.41 3.63 5.38
CA GLY A 151 -21.45 4.65 5.21
C GLY A 151 -21.55 5.67 6.35
N ASP A 152 -20.91 5.44 7.49
CA ASP A 152 -20.83 6.42 8.58
C ASP A 152 -19.77 7.49 8.24
N HIS A 153 -20.16 8.77 8.32
CA HIS A 153 -19.30 9.91 7.99
C HIS A 153 -18.63 9.83 6.60
N ALA A 154 -19.31 9.24 5.61
CA ALA A 154 -18.88 9.29 4.21
C ALA A 154 -18.61 10.75 3.78
N PRO A 155 -17.63 11.00 2.90
CA PRO A 155 -17.51 12.32 2.27
C PRO A 155 -18.78 12.71 1.52
#